data_AF-A0A4R5U491-F1
#
_entry.id   AF-A0A4R5U491-F1
#
_cell.length_a   1.000
_cell.length_b   1.000
_cell.length_c   1.000
_cell.angle_alpha   90.00
_cell.angle_beta   90.00
_cell.angle_gamma   90.00
#
_symmetry.space_group_name_H-M   'P 1'
#
loop_
_entity.id
_entity.type
_entity.pdbx_description
1 polymer ?
#
loop_
_entity_poly.entity_id
_entity_poly.type
_entity_poly.pdbx_seq_one_letter_code
_entity_poly.pdbx_strand_id
1 'polypeptide(L)'
;MHLKKLGLAAVLLAVSTTVLAKQGEVCSSKPVLKDGTLTNDTVFECKTAGSLTIPQLYAQGWRVISVLPQATMGTDPNTGLPQASFAWTVVVERD
;
A
#
# COMPACT_ATOMS: atom_id res chain seq x y z
N MET A 1 18.50 24.42 56.22
CA MET A 1 18.12 24.87 54.86
C MET A 1 18.77 23.95 53.84
N HIS A 2 18.13 23.78 52.67
CA HIS A 2 18.59 23.04 51.47
C HIS A 2 18.14 21.58 51.30
N LEU A 3 16.82 21.37 51.24
CA LEU A 3 16.22 20.17 50.62
C LEU A 3 15.12 20.58 49.62
N LYS A 4 15.46 21.38 48.61
CA LYS A 4 14.49 21.83 47.58
C LYS A 4 15.15 22.09 46.22
N LYS A 5 15.76 21.08 45.57
CA LYS A 5 16.24 21.25 44.16
C LYS A 5 16.17 20.00 43.27
N LEU A 6 15.41 18.96 43.63
CA LEU A 6 15.37 17.70 42.84
C LEU A 6 14.05 17.46 42.07
N GLY A 7 13.11 18.40 42.06
CA GLY A 7 11.74 18.15 41.59
C GLY A 7 11.40 18.49 40.13
N LEU A 8 12.33 18.97 39.29
CA LEU A 8 11.97 19.46 37.94
C LEU A 8 12.41 18.56 36.77
N ALA A 9 13.29 17.58 36.96
CA ALA A 9 13.83 16.79 35.85
C ALA A 9 12.93 15.61 35.40
N ALA A 10 11.99 15.17 36.24
CA ALA A 10 11.19 13.98 35.96
C ALA A 10 9.99 14.21 35.03
N VAL A 11 9.55 15.46 34.83
CA VAL A 11 8.33 15.77 34.05
C VAL A 11 8.61 15.80 32.53
N LEU A 12 9.86 15.96 32.11
CA LEU A 12 10.24 16.12 30.69
C LEU A 12 10.41 14.80 29.92
N LEU A 13 10.38 13.65 30.58
CA LEU A 13 10.63 12.34 29.96
C LEU A 13 9.37 11.60 29.49
N ALA A 14 8.18 12.19 29.67
CA ALA A 14 6.90 11.51 29.41
C ALA A 14 6.31 11.72 28.00
N VAL A 15 7.01 12.40 27.08
CA VAL A 15 6.52 12.66 25.72
C VAL A 15 7.40 11.98 24.67
N SER A 16 7.82 10.75 24.93
CA SER A 16 8.30 9.85 23.87
C SER A 16 7.08 9.25 23.18
N THR A 17 6.40 10.03 22.35
CA THR A 17 5.44 9.47 21.39
C THR A 17 6.23 8.49 20.52
N THR A 18 5.90 7.21 20.59
CA THR A 18 6.35 6.23 19.60
C THR A 18 5.89 6.77 18.25
N VAL A 19 6.81 7.32 17.46
CA VAL A 19 6.55 7.58 16.05
C VAL A 19 6.30 6.20 15.46
N LEU A 20 5.03 5.83 15.28
CA LEU A 20 4.72 4.71 14.41
C LEU A 20 5.30 5.11 13.05
N ALA A 21 6.30 4.36 12.60
CA ALA A 21 6.86 4.57 11.29
C ALA A 21 5.74 4.29 10.29
N LYS A 22 5.31 5.34 9.59
CA LYS A 22 4.29 5.25 8.53
C LYS A 22 4.63 4.09 7.61
N GLN A 23 3.77 3.08 7.57
CA GLN A 23 3.99 1.88 6.79
C GLN A 23 3.51 2.15 5.38
N GLY A 24 4.42 2.10 4.42
CA GLY A 24 4.10 2.18 2.99
C GLY A 24 4.48 0.90 2.28
N GLU A 25 3.67 0.45 1.34
CA GLU A 25 4.04 -0.65 0.45
C GLU A 25 3.46 -0.52 -0.95
N VAL A 26 4.05 -1.29 -1.87
CA VAL A 26 3.65 -1.39 -3.26
C VAL A 26 2.96 -2.74 -3.46
N CYS A 27 1.77 -2.71 -4.03
CA CYS A 27 1.00 -3.91 -4.35
C CYS A 27 0.71 -4.00 -5.85
N SER A 28 0.70 -5.21 -6.38
CA SER A 28 0.55 -5.44 -7.83
C SER A 28 -0.62 -6.36 -8.13
N SER A 29 -1.38 -6.06 -9.17
CA SER A 29 -2.40 -6.97 -9.70
C SER A 29 -1.78 -7.97 -10.67
N LYS A 30 -2.48 -9.08 -10.90
CA LYS A 30 -2.17 -9.94 -12.05
C LYS A 30 -2.54 -9.23 -13.36
N PRO A 31 -1.84 -9.53 -14.47
CA PRO A 31 -2.21 -9.01 -15.78
C PRO A 31 -3.56 -9.58 -16.24
N VAL A 32 -4.37 -8.75 -16.89
CA VAL A 32 -5.62 -9.12 -17.57
C VAL A 32 -5.51 -8.87 -19.07
N LEU A 33 -6.03 -9.79 -19.87
CA LEU A 33 -5.93 -9.76 -21.34
C LEU A 33 -7.09 -9.00 -22.01
N LYS A 34 -8.11 -8.60 -21.24
CA LYS A 34 -9.33 -7.93 -21.73
C LYS A 34 -9.68 -6.77 -20.81
N ASP A 35 -10.19 -5.71 -21.41
CA ASP A 35 -10.68 -4.50 -20.76
C ASP A 35 -9.75 -4.03 -19.65
N GLY A 36 -8.73 -3.25 -20.03
CA GLY A 36 -7.75 -2.62 -19.13
C GLY A 36 -8.35 -1.52 -18.26
N THR A 37 -9.53 -1.77 -17.70
CA THR A 37 -10.23 -0.91 -16.75
C THR A 37 -9.94 -1.43 -15.36
N LEU A 38 -9.46 -0.55 -14.48
CA LEU A 38 -9.35 -0.86 -13.05
C LEU A 38 -10.76 -0.94 -12.46
N THR A 39 -11.05 -2.00 -11.72
CA THR A 39 -12.33 -2.18 -11.03
C THR A 39 -12.13 -2.39 -9.53
N ASN A 40 -13.20 -2.25 -8.76
CA ASN A 40 -13.16 -2.53 -7.32
C ASN A 40 -12.92 -4.02 -7.02
N ASP A 41 -13.11 -4.90 -8.00
CA ASP A 41 -12.87 -6.35 -7.87
C ASP A 41 -11.42 -6.74 -8.22
N THR A 42 -10.61 -5.79 -8.69
CA THR A 42 -9.18 -6.03 -8.96
C THR A 42 -8.46 -6.36 -7.66
N VAL A 43 -7.90 -7.57 -7.61
CA VAL A 43 -7.10 -8.06 -6.48
C VAL A 43 -5.65 -7.65 -6.66
N PHE A 44 -5.07 -7.09 -5.60
CA PHE A 44 -3.67 -6.68 -5.49
C PHE A 44 -2.95 -7.58 -4.50
N GLU A 45 -1.78 -8.04 -4.88
CA GLU A 45 -0.87 -8.77 -4.00
C GLU A 45 0.07 -7.77 -3.31
N CYS A 46 -0.12 -7.60 -2.01
CA CYS A 46 0.72 -6.79 -1.12
C CYS A 46 1.60 -7.70 -0.25
N LYS A 47 2.79 -7.23 0.14
CA LYS A 47 3.70 -8.00 0.99
C LYS A 47 3.18 -8.11 2.43
N THR A 48 2.63 -7.03 2.97
CA THR A 48 2.17 -6.96 4.36
C THR A 48 0.66 -7.04 4.49
N ALA A 49 -0.10 -6.35 3.63
CA ALA A 49 -1.56 -6.40 3.65
C ALA A 49 -2.14 -7.72 3.09
N GLY A 50 -1.36 -8.50 2.33
CA GLY A 50 -1.81 -9.73 1.68
C GLY A 50 -2.53 -9.48 0.34
N SER A 51 -3.36 -10.43 -0.10
CA SER A 51 -4.10 -10.33 -1.37
C SER A 51 -5.48 -9.71 -1.15
N LEU A 52 -5.66 -8.45 -1.56
CA LEU A 52 -6.85 -7.65 -1.26
C LEU A 52 -7.29 -6.78 -2.44
N THR A 53 -8.55 -6.40 -2.45
CA THR A 53 -9.10 -5.34 -3.31
C THR A 53 -8.91 -3.95 -2.69
N ILE A 54 -9.08 -2.89 -3.47
CA ILE A 54 -9.04 -1.50 -2.96
C ILE A 54 -10.04 -1.26 -1.81
N PRO A 55 -11.33 -1.67 -1.92
CA PRO A 55 -12.27 -1.56 -0.80
C PRO A 55 -11.81 -2.30 0.47
N GLN A 56 -11.21 -3.49 0.32
CA GLN A 56 -10.69 -4.27 1.45
C GLN A 56 -9.46 -3.61 2.08
N LEU A 57 -8.58 -2.98 1.29
CA LEU A 57 -7.45 -2.20 1.80
C LEU A 57 -7.95 -1.04 2.68
N TYR A 58 -8.96 -0.29 2.22
CA TYR A 58 -9.59 0.75 3.03
C TYR A 58 -10.21 0.22 4.32
N ALA A 59 -10.90 -0.93 4.26
CA ALA A 59 -11.48 -1.57 5.44
C ALA A 59 -10.43 -1.99 6.48
N GLN A 60 -9.19 -2.22 6.05
CA GLN A 60 -8.05 -2.55 6.92
C GLN A 60 -7.22 -1.32 7.35
N GLY A 61 -7.69 -0.11 7.07
CA GLY A 61 -7.03 1.14 7.47
C GLY A 61 -5.88 1.57 6.56
N TRP A 62 -5.69 0.91 5.41
CA TRP A 62 -4.76 1.39 4.40
C TRP A 62 -5.38 2.50 3.56
N ARG A 63 -4.57 3.46 3.12
CA ARG A 63 -4.91 4.48 2.14
C ARG A 63 -4.16 4.21 0.84
N VAL A 64 -4.89 4.14 -0.27
CA VAL A 64 -4.29 4.18 -1.61
C VAL A 64 -3.85 5.61 -1.91
N ILE A 65 -2.54 5.81 -2.13
CA ILE A 65 -1.96 7.12 -2.43
C ILE A 65 -1.51 7.27 -3.89
N SER A 66 -1.36 6.15 -4.60
CA SER A 66 -1.07 6.16 -6.03
C SER A 66 -1.60 4.90 -6.69
N VAL A 67 -2.00 5.04 -7.95
CA VAL A 67 -2.43 3.96 -8.84
C VAL A 67 -1.67 4.15 -10.15
N LEU A 68 -0.91 3.14 -10.56
CA LEU A 68 -0.10 3.16 -11.78
C LEU A 68 -0.57 2.06 -12.74
N PRO A 69 -1.01 2.42 -13.96
CA PRO A 69 -1.29 1.44 -15.00
C PRO A 69 0.01 0.86 -15.56
N GLN A 70 -0.01 -0.42 -15.89
CA GLN A 70 1.04 -1.10 -16.65
C GLN A 70 0.39 -1.79 -17.85
N ALA A 71 0.83 -1.45 -19.06
CA ALA A 71 0.40 -2.12 -20.28
C ALA A 71 1.61 -2.79 -20.93
N THR A 72 1.46 -4.05 -21.30
CA THR A 72 2.48 -4.81 -22.03
C THR A 72 1.89 -5.38 -23.30
N MET A 73 2.68 -5.36 -24.37
CA MET A 73 2.36 -6.02 -25.63
C MET A 73 3.12 -7.34 -25.68
N GLY A 74 2.39 -8.42 -25.95
CA GLY A 74 2.94 -9.74 -26.19
C GLY A 74 2.30 -10.39 -27.40
N THR A 75 2.51 -11.69 -27.52
CA THR A 75 1.92 -12.53 -28.57
C THR A 75 1.04 -13.57 -27.89
N ASP A 76 -0.21 -13.70 -28.32
CA ASP A 76 -1.11 -14.76 -27.84
C ASP A 76 -0.54 -16.12 -28.26
N PRO A 77 -0.27 -17.05 -27.32
CA PRO A 77 0.36 -18.33 -27.64
C PRO A 77 -0.52 -19.26 -28.47
N ASN A 78 -1.83 -19.05 -28.50
CA ASN A 78 -2.79 -19.88 -29.24
C ASN A 78 -3.02 -19.38 -30.67
N THR A 79 -2.94 -18.05 -30.88
CA THR A 79 -3.26 -17.44 -32.19
C THR A 79 -2.05 -16.86 -32.90
N GLY A 80 -0.94 -16.63 -32.20
CA GLY A 80 0.26 -15.97 -32.74
C GLY A 80 0.07 -14.48 -33.02
N LEU A 81 -1.07 -13.90 -32.65
CA LEU A 81 -1.38 -12.50 -32.91
C LEU A 81 -0.91 -11.60 -31.75
N PRO A 82 -0.64 -10.30 -32.00
CA PRO A 82 -0.38 -9.34 -30.94
C PRO A 82 -1.53 -9.29 -29.94
N GLN A 83 -1.20 -9.35 -28.65
CA GLN A 83 -2.15 -9.27 -27.55
C GLN A 83 -1.62 -8.32 -26.47
N ALA A 84 -2.47 -7.37 -26.07
CA ALA A 84 -2.20 -6.48 -24.95
C ALA A 84 -2.57 -7.17 -23.64
N SER A 85 -1.80 -6.89 -22.58
CA SER A 85 -2.20 -7.20 -21.21
C SER A 85 -2.04 -5.98 -20.32
N PHE A 86 -2.92 -5.85 -19.34
CA PHE A 86 -2.98 -4.71 -18.43
C PHE A 86 -2.82 -5.19 -17.00
N ALA A 87 -1.95 -4.54 -16.23
CA ALA A 87 -1.80 -4.75 -14.80
C ALA A 87 -1.82 -3.40 -14.09
N TRP A 88 -2.04 -3.44 -12.78
CA TRP A 88 -2.14 -2.25 -11.94
C TRP A 88 -1.19 -2.38 -10.77
N THR A 89 -0.46 -1.31 -10.49
CA THR A 89 0.28 -1.17 -9.24
C THR A 89 -0.43 -0.13 -8.37
N VAL A 90 -0.61 -0.41 -7.09
CA VAL A 90 -1.04 0.58 -6.11
C VAL A 90 0.06 0.80 -5.08
N VAL A 91 0.22 2.05 -4.68
CA VAL A 91 1.02 2.41 -3.51
C VAL A 91 0.03 2.70 -2.39
N VAL A 92 0.20 1.99 -1.28
CA VAL A 92 -0.64 2.15 -0.09
C VAL A 92 0.17 2.59 1.11
N GLU A 93 -0.45 3.34 2.00
CA GLU A 93 0.14 3.75 3.28
C GLU A 93 -0.85 3.59 4.43
N ARG A 94 -0.33 3.40 5.64
CA ARG A 94 -1.09 3.54 6.89
C ARG A 94 -0.18 4.11 7.97
N ASP A 95 -0.80 4.73 8.96
CA ASP A 95 -0.12 5.27 10.12
C ASP A 95 0.35 4.16 11.07
#